data_AF-A0A2D7LA11-F1
#
_entry.id   AF-A0A2D7LA11-F1
#
_cell.length_a   1.000
_cell.length_b   1.000
_cell.length_c   1.000
_cell.angle_alpha   90.00
_cell.angle_beta   90.00
_cell.angle_gamma   90.00
#
_symmetry.space_group_name_H-M   'P 1'
#
loop_
_entity.id
_entity.type
_entity.pdbx_description
1 polymer ?
#
loop_
_entity_poly.entity_id
_entity_poly.type
_entity_poly.pdbx_seq_one_letter_code
_entity_poly.pdbx_strand_id
1 'polypeptide(L)'
;MGVKHLGQASREETVRTTKGELNMRTTRLRQKIKKFLNERGEANTTEILEHVNSTMRHGTTPQQLGNVLSKDKDILKVATTKRGGALSGRYEICVWTLRPGVLDGEN
;
A
#
# COMPACT_ATOMS: atom_id res chain seq x y z
N MET A 1 17.93 -32.66 -36.71
CA MET A 1 17.69 -32.59 -35.25
C MET A 1 18.36 -31.33 -34.74
N GLY A 2 17.60 -30.28 -34.40
CA GLY A 2 18.18 -29.01 -33.97
C GLY A 2 17.11 -27.96 -33.67
N VAL A 3 16.21 -28.27 -32.73
CA VAL A 3 15.30 -27.27 -32.18
C VAL A 3 16.09 -26.35 -31.26
N LYS A 4 16.44 -25.18 -31.79
CA LYS A 4 17.11 -24.10 -31.05
C LYS A 4 16.13 -23.60 -29.97
N HIS A 5 16.51 -23.73 -28.71
CA HIS A 5 15.77 -23.20 -27.56
C HIS A 5 15.80 -21.66 -27.58
N LEU A 6 14.82 -21.05 -28.25
CA LEU A 6 14.57 -19.62 -28.26
C LEU A 6 13.39 -19.33 -27.33
N GLY A 7 13.63 -19.06 -26.03
CA GLY A 7 12.49 -18.81 -25.12
C GLY A 7 12.76 -18.43 -23.66
N GLN A 8 14.00 -18.46 -23.18
CA GLN A 8 14.27 -18.14 -21.76
C GLN A 8 14.61 -16.65 -21.52
N ALA A 9 15.39 -16.01 -22.41
CA ALA A 9 15.84 -14.63 -22.22
C ALA A 9 14.70 -13.57 -22.22
N SER A 10 13.67 -13.73 -23.07
CA SER A 10 12.57 -12.75 -23.19
C SER A 10 11.65 -12.70 -21.96
N ARG A 11 11.50 -13.83 -21.25
CA ARG A 11 10.65 -13.91 -20.04
C ARG A 11 11.29 -13.20 -18.85
N GLU A 12 12.61 -13.33 -18.68
CA GLU A 12 13.31 -12.68 -17.55
C GLU A 12 13.31 -11.15 -17.67
N GLU A 13 13.49 -10.63 -18.88
CA GLU A 13 13.46 -9.19 -19.13
C GLU A 13 12.08 -8.60 -18.87
N THR A 14 11.02 -9.27 -19.34
CA THR A 14 9.63 -8.88 -19.09
C THR A 14 9.29 -8.85 -17.60
N VAL A 15 9.77 -9.83 -16.82
CA VAL A 15 9.56 -9.89 -15.36
C VAL A 15 10.29 -8.76 -14.63
N ARG A 16 11.53 -8.43 -15.04
CA ARG A 16 12.31 -7.34 -14.45
C ARG A 16 11.63 -5.99 -14.66
N THR A 17 11.17 -5.71 -15.87
CA THR A 17 10.45 -4.46 -16.21
C THR A 17 9.16 -4.32 -15.42
N THR A 18 8.35 -5.38 -15.36
CA THR A 18 7.08 -5.38 -14.61
C THR A 18 7.29 -5.16 -13.11
N LYS A 19 8.33 -5.77 -12.53
CA LYS A 19 8.67 -5.59 -11.11
C LYS A 19 9.11 -4.16 -10.80
N GLY A 20 9.90 -3.54 -11.68
CA GLY A 20 10.28 -2.12 -11.56
C GLY A 20 9.06 -1.19 -11.52
N GLU A 21 8.10 -1.40 -12.42
CA GLU A 21 6.85 -0.64 -12.46
C GLU A 21 5.99 -0.85 -11.20
N LEU A 22 5.87 -2.08 -10.72
CA LEU A 22 5.16 -2.40 -9.48
C LEU A 22 5.80 -1.70 -8.26
N ASN A 23 7.13 -1.68 -8.20
CA ASN A 23 7.87 -0.96 -7.16
C ASN A 23 7.57 0.54 -7.23
N MET A 24 7.62 1.16 -8.42
CA MET A 24 7.31 2.58 -8.58
C MET A 24 5.86 2.93 -8.17
N ARG A 25 4.89 2.10 -8.54
CA ARG A 25 3.48 2.27 -8.12
C ARG A 25 3.33 2.23 -6.60
N THR A 26 4.02 1.27 -5.96
CA THR A 26 4.01 1.12 -4.50
C THR A 26 4.66 2.32 -3.81
N THR A 27 5.75 2.87 -4.36
CA THR A 27 6.41 4.07 -3.81
C THR A 27 5.48 5.29 -3.85
N ARG A 28 4.83 5.55 -4.99
CA ARG A 28 3.89 6.69 -5.11
C ARG A 28 2.71 6.57 -4.16
N LEU A 29 2.17 5.36 -4.03
CA LEU A 29 1.10 5.06 -3.08
C LEU A 29 1.54 5.36 -1.63
N ARG A 30 2.73 4.89 -1.22
CA ARG A 30 3.29 5.16 0.11
C ARG A 30 3.47 6.65 0.38
N GLN A 31 4.05 7.39 -0.56
CA GLN A 31 4.24 8.84 -0.41
C GLN A 31 2.91 9.57 -0.21
N LYS A 32 1.87 9.19 -0.96
CA LYS A 32 0.53 9.78 -0.84
C LYS A 32 -0.09 9.51 0.53
N ILE A 33 0.03 8.27 1.02
CA ILE A 33 -0.43 7.87 2.34
C ILE A 33 0.30 8.63 3.44
N LYS A 34 1.64 8.72 3.37
CA LYS A 34 2.45 9.44 4.38
C LYS A 34 2.08 10.92 4.44
N LYS A 35 1.90 11.57 3.29
CA LYS A 35 1.44 12.96 3.23
C LYS A 35 0.07 13.13 3.89
N PHE A 36 -0.90 12.26 3.56
CA PHE A 36 -2.23 12.30 4.16
C PHE A 36 -2.21 12.10 5.68
N LEU A 37 -1.44 11.12 6.17
CA LEU A 37 -1.31 10.86 7.60
C LEU A 37 -0.57 11.98 8.33
N ASN A 38 0.39 12.64 7.68
CA ASN A 38 1.04 13.81 8.26
C ASN A 38 0.06 14.98 8.46
N GLU A 39 -0.77 15.26 7.44
CA GLU A 39 -1.74 16.35 7.50
C GLU A 39 -2.87 16.05 8.49
N ARG A 40 -3.26 14.79 8.64
CA ARG A 40 -4.43 14.37 9.44
C ARG A 40 -4.11 13.85 10.84
N GLY A 41 -2.87 13.42 11.08
CA GLY A 41 -2.45 12.74 12.30
C GLY A 41 -2.78 11.25 12.29
N GLU A 42 -4.06 10.90 12.41
CA GLU A 42 -4.53 9.51 12.43
C GLU A 42 -5.70 9.28 11.46
N ALA A 43 -5.76 8.10 10.85
CA ALA A 43 -6.88 7.72 9.98
C ALA A 43 -7.09 6.20 9.95
N ASN A 44 -8.33 5.77 9.76
CA ASN A 44 -8.64 4.37 9.55
C ASN A 44 -8.43 3.93 8.09
N THR A 45 -8.37 2.62 7.84
CA THR A 45 -8.11 2.06 6.50
C THR A 45 -9.07 2.58 5.42
N THR A 46 -10.36 2.77 5.74
CA THR A 46 -11.37 3.24 4.78
C THR A 46 -11.12 4.69 4.39
N GLU A 47 -10.79 5.55 5.35
CA GLU A 47 -10.52 6.96 5.09
C GLU A 47 -9.26 7.16 4.25
N ILE A 48 -8.21 6.37 4.52
CA ILE A 48 -6.98 6.36 3.71
C ILE A 48 -7.30 5.87 2.29
N LEU A 49 -8.12 4.82 2.15
CA LEU A 49 -8.52 4.28 0.85
C LEU A 49 -9.27 5.31 0.02
N GLU A 50 -10.23 6.01 0.63
CA GLU A 50 -11.01 7.05 -0.03
C GLU A 50 -10.11 8.19 -0.51
N HIS A 51 -9.19 8.67 0.33
CA HIS A 51 -8.22 9.70 -0.06
C HIS A 51 -7.33 9.25 -1.23
N VAL A 52 -6.75 8.05 -1.15
CA VAL A 52 -5.89 7.51 -2.21
C VAL A 52 -6.66 7.36 -3.52
N ASN A 53 -7.86 6.79 -3.48
CA ASN A 53 -8.63 6.48 -4.68
C ASN A 53 -9.26 7.73 -5.32
N SER A 54 -9.55 8.77 -4.54
CA SER A 54 -10.02 10.06 -5.07
C SER A 54 -8.92 10.90 -5.71
N THR A 55 -7.65 10.63 -5.40
CA THR A 55 -6.51 11.47 -5.81
C THR A 55 -5.52 10.78 -6.75
N MET A 56 -5.78 9.53 -7.14
CA MET A 56 -4.97 8.76 -8.08
C MET A 56 -5.81 8.32 -9.28
N ARG A 57 -5.22 8.33 -10.48
CA ARG A 57 -5.89 7.85 -11.70
C ARG A 57 -6.35 6.39 -11.58
N HIS A 58 -5.49 5.56 -10.98
CA HIS A 58 -5.77 4.17 -10.68
C HIS A 58 -5.59 3.98 -9.18
N GLY A 59 -6.68 3.72 -8.48
CA GLY A 59 -6.69 3.51 -7.04
C GLY A 59 -6.09 2.16 -6.63
N THR A 60 -6.37 1.77 -5.40
CA THR A 60 -6.02 0.47 -4.84
C THR A 60 -7.24 -0.19 -4.19
N THR A 61 -7.08 -1.44 -3.78
CA THR A 61 -8.10 -2.19 -3.03
C THR A 61 -7.83 -2.12 -1.54
N PRO A 62 -8.85 -2.28 -0.66
CA PRO A 62 -8.65 -2.31 0.79
C PRO A 62 -7.57 -3.31 1.22
N GLN A 63 -7.54 -4.48 0.60
CA GLN A 63 -6.57 -5.54 0.91
C GLN A 63 -5.14 -5.16 0.52
N GLN A 64 -4.96 -4.61 -0.68
CA GLN A 64 -3.65 -4.14 -1.14
C GLN A 64 -3.16 -2.95 -0.29
N LEU A 65 -4.06 -2.03 0.05
CA LEU A 65 -3.75 -0.93 0.96
C LEU A 65 -3.30 -1.44 2.33
N GLY A 66 -4.05 -2.37 2.94
CA GLY A 66 -3.69 -2.98 4.21
C GLY A 66 -2.30 -3.64 4.19
N ASN A 67 -1.96 -4.32 3.09
CA ASN A 67 -0.63 -4.90 2.89
C ASN A 67 0.48 -3.85 2.78
N VAL A 68 0.20 -2.72 2.12
CA VAL A 68 1.16 -1.61 1.98
C VAL A 68 1.40 -0.94 3.33
N LEU A 69 0.33 -0.61 4.05
CA LEU A 69 0.38 -0.01 5.38
C LEU A 69 1.16 -0.88 6.37
N SER A 70 0.87 -2.18 6.40
CA SER A 70 1.51 -3.12 7.33
C SER A 70 3.01 -3.35 7.07
N LYS A 71 3.48 -3.07 5.85
CA LYS A 71 4.88 -3.30 5.45
C LYS A 71 5.76 -2.05 5.52
N ASP A 72 5.17 -0.87 5.66
CA ASP A 72 5.93 0.38 5.73
C ASP A 72 6.31 0.68 7.19
N LYS A 73 7.61 0.76 7.48
CA LYS A 73 8.12 0.93 8.86
C LYS A 73 7.82 2.31 9.44
N ASP A 74 7.52 3.27 8.58
CA ASP A 74 7.23 4.66 8.94
C ASP A 74 5.75 4.86 9.27
N ILE A 75 4.91 3.85 9.03
CA ILE A 75 3.47 3.89 9.30
C ILE A 75 3.18 2.91 10.44
N LEU A 76 2.50 3.38 11.47
CA LEU A 76 2.17 2.60 12.66
C LEU A 76 0.69 2.28 12.68
N LYS A 77 0.34 1.02 13.00
CA LYS A 77 -1.02 0.66 13.39
C LYS A 77 -1.19 0.96 14.87
N VAL A 78 -2.04 1.94 15.19
CA VAL A 78 -2.23 2.42 16.58
C VAL A 78 -3.45 1.80 17.27
N ALA A 79 -4.46 1.38 16.50
CA ALA A 79 -5.63 0.70 17.05
C ALA A 79 -6.19 -0.35 16.10
N THR A 80 -6.81 -1.38 16.67
CA THR A 80 -7.63 -2.35 15.93
C THR A 80 -8.92 -2.60 16.69
N THR A 81 -10.05 -2.25 16.09
CA THR A 81 -11.37 -2.54 16.62
C THR A 81 -11.97 -3.73 15.88
N LYS A 82 -12.21 -4.83 16.59
CA LYS A 82 -12.95 -5.97 16.05
C LYS A 82 -14.45 -5.64 16.09
N ARG A 83 -15.10 -5.71 14.95
CA ARG A 83 -16.55 -5.56 14.81
C ARG A 83 -17.14 -6.89 14.38
N GLY A 84 -18.27 -7.22 14.97
CA GLY A 84 -19.03 -8.38 14.55
C GLY A 84 -20.34 -8.52 15.31
N GLY A 85 -21.32 -9.09 14.64
CA GLY A 85 -22.63 -9.39 15.18
C GLY A 85 -23.27 -10.52 14.37
N ALA A 86 -24.41 -11.03 14.84
CA ALA A 86 -25.09 -12.17 14.23
C ALA A 86 -25.42 -11.95 12.74
N LEU A 87 -25.58 -10.70 12.29
CA LEU A 87 -25.97 -10.35 10.92
C LEU A 87 -24.84 -9.72 10.08
N SER A 88 -23.84 -9.08 10.70
CA SER A 88 -22.88 -8.22 9.98
C SER A 88 -21.58 -8.92 9.55
N GLY A 89 -21.39 -10.19 9.91
CA GLY A 89 -20.08 -10.84 9.80
C GLY A 89 -19.01 -10.21 10.72
N ARG A 90 -17.81 -10.78 10.74
CA ARG A 90 -16.67 -10.28 11.53
C ARG A 90 -15.72 -9.50 10.64
N TYR A 91 -15.37 -8.28 11.03
CA TYR A 91 -14.39 -7.45 10.35
C TYR A 91 -13.57 -6.62 11.34
N GLU A 92 -12.43 -6.09 10.87
CA GLU A 92 -11.54 -5.28 11.68
C GLU A 92 -11.46 -3.87 11.10
N ILE A 93 -11.52 -2.88 12.00
CA ILE A 93 -11.23 -1.48 11.68
C ILE A 93 -9.85 -1.18 12.26
N CYS A 94 -8.87 -0.93 11.40
CA CYS A 94 -7.52 -0.55 11.81
C CYS A 94 -7.35 0.97 11.68
N VAL A 95 -6.70 1.58 12.68
CA VAL A 95 -6.30 2.99 12.67
C VAL A 95 -4.78 3.09 12.53
N TRP A 96 -4.33 4.05 11.73
CA TRP A 96 -2.94 4.23 11.34
C TRP A 96 -2.49 5.66 11.56
N THR A 97 -1.21 5.83 11.88
CA THR A 97 -0.54 7.14 12.00
C THR A 97 0.85 7.08 11.39
N LEU A 98 1.44 8.25 11.15
CA LEU A 98 2.85 8.36 10.78
C LEU A 98 3.71 8.25 12.05
N ARG A 99 4.81 7.50 11.98
CA ARG A 99 5.77 7.43 13.08
C ARG A 99 6.34 8.85 13.35
N PRO A 100 6.42 9.28 14.61
CA PRO A 100 7.06 10.55 14.97
C PRO A 100 8.50 10.62 14.45
N GLY A 101 8.94 11.79 13.98
CA GLY A 101 10.31 11.99 13.49
C GLY A 101 10.57 11.54 12.04
N VAL A 102 9.61 10.94 11.35
CA VAL A 102 9.79 10.50 9.94
C VAL A 102 10.00 11.68 8.99
N LEU A 103 9.41 12.85 9.29
CA LEU A 103 9.53 14.04 8.44
C LEU A 103 10.57 15.04 8.94
N ASP A 104 11.03 14.89 10.18
CA ASP A 104 12.03 15.76 10.80
C ASP A 104 13.46 15.42 10.35
N GLY A 105 13.63 14.35 9.55
CA GLY A 105 14.91 13.81 9.10
C GLY A 105 15.34 14.18 7.67
N GLU A 106 14.61 15.07 6.98
CA GLU A 106 14.98 15.57 5.64
C GLU A 106 15.05 17.11 5.64
N ASN A 107 16.19 17.65 6.08
CA ASN A 107 16.70 18.96 5.65
C ASN A 107 18.23 18.95 5.59
#